data_AF-A0A8B6Y297-F1
#
_entry.id   AF-A0A8B6Y297-F1
#
_cell.length_a   1.000
_cell.length_b   1.000
_cell.length_c   1.000
_cell.angle_alpha   90.00
_cell.angle_beta   90.00
_cell.angle_gamma   90.00
#
_symmetry.space_group_name_H-M   'P 1'
#
loop_
_entity.id
_entity.type
_entity.pdbx_description
1 polymer ?
#
loop_
_entity_poly.entity_id
_entity_poly.type
_entity_poly.pdbx_seq_one_letter_code
_entity_poly.pdbx_strand_id
1 'polypeptide(L)'
;MKDVCGFRRGFKPPTMYELQTWILKEEKNAILFIVHEAKLSWIETGCSIMSDGWTYTNGRTLINFLVNNPKGTYFLKSIDASDQVKDAKLLFKLLDEVVEEVGEKNIIQVITDNVSAYKTAGRMLMEKKKNLYWTPCAAHCIELMLEDIFKLPFHTSVFTKAKKIINFIYGYAWVLAMVRKFTGGDLVKPAVTRFVTAFLTFQSLFGARDELESFFTSRKWKTSSYASRSLGKNVRNIVLKSKSFWPGVVYMLNATKPLVIVL
;
A
#
# COMPACT_ATOMS: atom_id res chain seq x y z
N MET A 1 15.22 2.40 23.21
CA MET A 1 14.10 1.84 24.00
C MET A 1 14.57 0.57 24.67
N LYS A 2 14.40 0.42 25.99
CA LYS A 2 14.61 -0.88 26.65
C LYS A 2 13.38 -1.75 26.35
N ASP A 3 13.59 -2.96 25.87
CA ASP A 3 12.50 -3.92 25.62
C ASP A 3 11.68 -4.15 26.90
N VAL A 4 10.38 -4.43 26.74
CA VAL A 4 9.44 -4.71 27.84
C VAL A 4 9.94 -5.84 28.75
N CYS A 5 10.80 -6.73 28.23
CA CYS A 5 11.47 -7.78 28.99
C CYS A 5 12.50 -7.27 30.04
N GLY A 6 12.84 -5.99 30.06
CA GLY A 6 13.75 -5.38 31.03
C GLY A 6 13.09 -4.91 32.33
N PHE A 7 11.76 -4.94 32.43
CA PHE A 7 11.05 -4.54 33.65
C PHE A 7 10.98 -5.71 34.65
N ARG A 8 11.43 -5.46 35.89
CA ARG A 8 11.47 -6.46 36.98
C ARG A 8 10.07 -7.03 37.27
N ARG A 9 10.01 -8.25 37.84
CA ARG A 9 8.77 -8.82 38.43
C ARG A 9 8.14 -7.78 39.37
N GLY A 10 6.96 -7.28 39.03
CA GLY A 10 6.24 -6.24 39.80
C GLY A 10 5.87 -4.97 39.03
N PHE A 11 6.27 -4.82 37.77
CA PHE A 11 5.81 -3.70 36.93
C PHE A 11 4.29 -3.73 36.76
N LYS A 12 3.63 -2.65 37.18
CA LYS A 12 2.21 -2.41 36.89
C LYS A 12 2.13 -1.53 35.64
N PRO A 13 1.55 -2.02 34.54
CA PRO A 13 1.36 -1.20 33.36
C PRO A 13 0.41 -0.04 33.68
N PRO A 14 0.51 1.10 32.96
CA PRO A 14 -0.43 2.19 33.08
C PRO A 14 -1.86 1.70 32.82
N THR A 15 -2.80 2.23 33.58
CA THR A 15 -4.23 2.04 33.34
C THR A 15 -4.66 2.76 32.06
N MET A 16 -5.79 2.34 31.49
CA MET A 16 -6.40 3.04 30.35
C MET A 16 -6.63 4.53 30.66
N TYR A 17 -7.05 4.85 31.89
CA TYR A 17 -7.27 6.22 32.33
C TYR A 17 -5.97 7.04 32.28
N GLU A 18 -4.86 6.51 32.82
CA GLU A 18 -3.56 7.19 32.78
C GLU A 18 -3.07 7.38 31.33
N LEU A 19 -3.25 6.35 30.48
CA LEU A 19 -2.89 6.43 29.07
C LEU A 19 -3.63 7.55 28.34
N GLN A 20 -4.94 7.69 28.54
CA GLN A 20 -5.78 8.67 27.82
C GLN A 20 -5.72 10.09 28.39
N THR A 21 -5.17 10.26 29.59
CA THR A 21 -5.14 11.56 30.28
C THR A 21 -3.76 12.17 30.23
N TRP A 22 -2.97 12.00 31.28
CA TRP A 22 -1.71 12.72 31.44
C TRP A 22 -0.62 12.14 30.55
N ILE A 23 -0.55 10.81 30.34
CA ILE A 23 0.48 10.19 29.49
C ILE A 23 0.32 10.66 28.04
N LEU A 24 -0.89 10.58 27.47
CA LEU A 24 -1.14 11.09 26.11
C LEU A 24 -0.82 12.58 25.99
N LYS A 25 -1.14 13.38 27.02
CA LYS A 25 -0.87 14.82 27.02
C LYS A 25 0.63 15.11 27.06
N GLU A 26 1.39 14.41 27.88
CA GLU A 26 2.85 14.54 27.95
C GLU A 26 3.53 14.13 26.63
N GLU A 27 3.17 12.96 26.09
CA GLU A 27 3.69 12.49 24.80
C GLU A 27 3.35 13.46 23.66
N LYS A 28 2.11 13.97 23.63
CA LYS A 28 1.71 14.99 22.65
C LYS A 28 2.55 16.26 22.78
N ASN A 29 2.80 16.74 23.99
CA ASN A 29 3.60 17.93 24.22
C ASN A 29 5.06 17.72 23.79
N ALA A 30 5.64 16.55 24.08
CA ALA A 30 6.97 16.19 23.63
C ALA A 30 7.08 16.16 22.10
N ILE A 31 6.10 15.57 21.42
CA ILE A 31 6.02 15.56 19.95
C ILE A 31 5.86 17.00 19.40
N LEU A 32 5.00 17.82 20.01
CA LEU A 32 4.79 19.20 19.56
C LEU A 32 6.07 20.04 19.68
N PHE A 33 6.88 19.81 20.71
CA PHE A 33 8.19 20.44 20.84
C PHE A 33 9.13 20.04 19.68
N ILE A 34 9.21 18.75 19.36
CA ILE A 34 10.01 18.25 18.23
C ILE A 34 9.52 18.83 16.88
N VAL A 35 8.20 18.92 16.69
CA VAL A 35 7.59 19.52 15.50
C VAL A 35 7.92 21.01 15.42
N HIS A 36 7.90 21.73 16.54
CA HIS A 36 8.26 23.15 16.59
C HIS A 36 9.70 23.37 16.13
N GLU A 37 10.65 22.61 16.64
CA GLU A 37 12.06 22.67 16.22
C GLU A 37 12.21 22.37 14.72
N ALA A 38 11.45 21.40 14.20
CA ALA A 38 11.43 21.11 12.77
C ALA A 38 10.87 22.27 11.94
N LYS A 39 9.82 22.96 12.41
CA LYS A 39 9.22 24.12 11.75
C LYS A 39 10.21 25.27 11.56
N LEU A 40 11.09 25.50 12.53
CA LEU A 40 12.13 26.52 12.42
C LEU A 40 13.08 26.25 11.24
N SER A 41 13.41 24.98 11.00
CA SER A 41 14.29 24.58 9.89
C SER A 41 13.66 24.78 8.50
N TRP A 42 12.33 24.90 8.39
CA TRP A 42 11.66 25.09 7.09
C TRP A 42 12.01 26.43 6.43
N ILE A 43 12.44 27.42 7.22
CA ILE A 43 12.88 28.72 6.69
C ILE A 43 14.17 28.57 5.86
N GLU A 44 15.06 27.68 6.28
CA GLU A 44 16.36 27.46 5.65
C GLU A 44 16.30 26.39 4.56
N THR A 45 15.61 25.27 4.82
CA THR A 45 15.60 24.11 3.92
C THR A 45 14.44 24.11 2.93
N GLY A 46 13.41 24.92 3.20
CA GLY A 46 12.07 24.70 2.66
C GLY A 46 11.46 23.38 3.15
N CYS A 47 10.23 23.11 2.69
CA CYS A 47 9.50 21.88 2.97
C CYS A 47 8.56 21.50 1.82
N SER A 48 8.13 20.24 1.82
CA SER A 48 7.11 19.70 0.92
C SER A 48 5.86 19.34 1.73
N ILE A 49 4.71 19.82 1.31
CA ILE A 49 3.43 19.34 1.86
C ILE A 49 3.07 18.06 1.11
N MET A 50 2.65 17.03 1.83
CA MET A 50 2.12 15.79 1.25
C MET A 50 0.68 15.60 1.72
N SER A 51 -0.21 15.29 0.79
CA SER A 51 -1.61 15.01 1.07
C SER A 51 -1.99 13.62 0.58
N ASP A 52 -2.64 12.84 1.44
CA ASP A 52 -3.17 11.52 1.10
C ASP A 52 -4.60 11.38 1.60
N GLY A 53 -5.50 11.02 0.69
CA GLY A 53 -6.92 10.87 0.93
C GLY A 53 -7.34 9.41 0.91
N TRP A 54 -8.10 8.98 1.91
CA TRP A 54 -8.63 7.62 1.98
C TRP A 54 -10.10 7.60 2.38
N THR A 55 -10.89 6.86 1.59
CA THR A 55 -12.29 6.57 1.87
C THR A 55 -12.44 5.18 2.52
N TYR A 56 -13.02 5.15 3.71
CA TYR A 56 -13.43 3.94 4.42
C TYR A 56 -14.64 3.28 3.74
N THR A 57 -14.86 2.00 4.03
CA THR A 57 -16.02 1.23 3.52
C THR A 57 -17.37 1.77 4.00
N ASN A 58 -17.40 2.52 5.09
CA ASN A 58 -18.59 3.19 5.61
C ASN A 58 -18.88 4.55 4.93
N GLY A 59 -18.14 4.90 3.88
CA GLY A 59 -18.29 6.16 3.14
C GLY A 59 -17.53 7.35 3.76
N ARG A 60 -16.98 7.20 4.96
CA ARG A 60 -16.18 8.25 5.60
C ARG A 60 -14.91 8.49 4.81
N THR A 61 -14.54 9.73 4.55
CA THR A 61 -13.28 10.04 3.88
C THR A 61 -12.44 10.98 4.71
N LEU A 62 -11.18 10.63 4.90
CA LEU A 62 -10.20 11.47 5.60
C LEU A 62 -9.10 11.89 4.63
N ILE A 63 -8.69 13.16 4.73
CA ILE A 63 -7.53 13.69 4.02
C ILE A 63 -6.47 14.04 5.06
N ASN A 64 -5.33 13.38 4.97
CA ASN A 64 -4.20 13.63 5.85
C ASN A 64 -3.24 14.61 5.19
N PHE A 65 -2.68 15.52 5.99
CA PHE A 65 -1.64 16.45 5.60
C PHE A 65 -0.39 16.18 6.44
N LEU A 66 0.72 16.00 5.73
CA LEU A 66 2.05 15.80 6.28
C LEU A 66 2.96 16.91 5.73
N VAL A 67 3.98 17.28 6.49
CA VAL A 67 5.05 18.15 6.01
C VAL A 67 6.37 17.38 6.08
N ASN A 68 7.08 17.32 4.96
CA ASN A 68 8.38 16.67 4.85
C ASN A 68 9.48 17.70 4.59
N ASN A 69 10.60 17.54 5.28
CA ASN A 69 11.84 18.25 5.02
C ASN A 69 13.04 17.35 5.36
N PRO A 70 14.30 17.80 5.19
CA PRO A 70 15.47 16.99 5.52
C PRO A 70 15.58 16.51 6.98
N LYS A 71 14.85 17.13 7.92
CA LYS A 71 14.81 16.70 9.33
C LYS A 71 13.80 15.58 9.58
N GLY A 72 12.83 15.38 8.68
CA GLY A 72 11.89 14.28 8.76
C GLY A 72 10.52 14.61 8.18
N THR A 73 9.56 13.73 8.46
CA THR A 73 8.15 13.90 8.10
C THR A 73 7.32 14.09 9.35
N TYR A 74 6.48 15.11 9.35
CA TYR A 74 5.67 15.51 10.49
C TYR A 74 4.20 15.53 10.10
N PHE A 75 3.36 14.97 10.97
CA PHE A 75 1.92 15.05 10.81
C PHE A 75 1.44 16.47 11.15
N LEU A 76 0.72 17.09 10.21
CA LEU A 76 0.14 18.41 10.41
C LEU A 76 -1.29 18.29 10.94
N LYS A 77 -2.18 17.72 10.13
CA LYS A 77 -3.59 17.54 10.48
C LYS A 77 -4.26 16.49 9.58
N SER A 78 -5.43 16.03 10.02
CA SER A 78 -6.35 15.21 9.23
C SER A 78 -7.69 15.93 9.17
N ILE A 79 -8.30 15.95 8.00
CA ILE A 79 -9.57 16.62 7.73
C ILE A 79 -10.60 15.57 7.33
N ASP A 80 -11.76 15.60 7.97
CA ASP A 80 -12.90 14.80 7.52
C ASP A 80 -13.54 15.47 6.31
N ALA A 81 -13.49 14.76 5.18
CA ALA A 81 -13.96 15.22 3.89
C ALA A 81 -15.05 14.29 3.33
N SER A 82 -15.75 13.54 4.21
CA SER A 82 -16.78 12.56 3.84
C SER A 82 -17.83 13.10 2.86
N ASP A 83 -18.21 14.37 2.99
CA ASP A 83 -19.23 14.99 2.15
C ASP A 83 -18.70 15.50 0.78
N GLN A 84 -17.41 15.33 0.49
CA GLN A 84 -16.68 16.44 -0.13
C GLN A 84 -15.42 16.08 -0.99
N VAL A 85 -15.03 14.80 -1.11
CA VAL A 85 -13.72 14.41 -1.71
C VAL A 85 -13.60 14.45 -3.23
N LYS A 86 -14.71 14.53 -3.95
CA LYS A 86 -14.69 14.55 -5.42
C LYS A 86 -14.69 15.97 -6.02
N ASP A 87 -14.70 17.01 -5.19
CA ASP A 87 -14.72 18.39 -5.64
C ASP A 87 -13.32 19.01 -5.65
N ALA A 88 -12.80 19.24 -6.87
CA ALA A 88 -11.52 19.89 -7.07
C ALA A 88 -11.43 21.29 -6.43
N LYS A 89 -12.53 22.06 -6.39
CA LYS A 89 -12.53 23.40 -5.79
C LYS A 89 -12.37 23.34 -4.28
N LEU A 90 -12.97 22.35 -3.64
CA LEU A 90 -12.80 22.15 -2.21
C LEU A 90 -11.38 21.67 -1.90
N LEU A 91 -10.89 20.66 -2.62
CA LEU A 91 -9.51 20.19 -2.45
C LEU A 91 -8.52 21.34 -2.61
N PHE A 92 -8.74 22.22 -3.60
CA PHE A 92 -7.96 23.43 -3.77
C PHE A 92 -7.99 24.33 -2.52
N LYS A 93 -9.19 24.61 -1.96
CA LYS A 93 -9.31 25.40 -0.72
C LYS A 93 -8.55 24.78 0.44
N LEU A 94 -8.69 23.46 0.63
CA LEU A 94 -7.98 22.74 1.71
C LEU A 94 -6.46 22.80 1.53
N LEU A 95 -5.96 22.60 0.31
CA LEU A 95 -4.53 22.69 0.01
C LEU A 95 -4.01 24.11 0.23
N ASP A 96 -4.77 25.12 -0.19
CA ASP A 96 -4.43 26.54 -0.07
C ASP A 96 -4.41 26.99 1.41
N GLU A 97 -5.38 26.56 2.23
CA GLU A 97 -5.38 26.79 3.68
C GLU A 97 -4.16 26.15 4.36
N VAL A 98 -3.77 24.95 3.95
CA VAL A 98 -2.57 24.26 4.48
C VAL A 98 -1.30 25.01 4.07
N VAL A 99 -1.23 25.50 2.83
CA VAL A 99 -0.12 26.32 2.34
C VAL A 99 0.00 27.62 3.14
N GLU A 100 -1.12 28.27 3.46
CA GLU A 100 -1.15 29.47 4.28
C GLU A 100 -0.75 29.20 5.74
N GLU A 101 -1.19 28.08 6.33
CA GLU A 101 -0.83 27.66 7.69
C GLU A 101 0.68 27.37 7.84
N VAL A 102 1.29 26.73 6.85
CA VAL A 102 2.73 26.41 6.84
C VAL A 102 3.59 27.62 6.44
N GLY A 103 3.01 28.53 5.65
CA GLY A 103 3.66 29.72 5.11
C GLY A 103 4.30 29.45 3.76
N GLU A 104 3.72 30.04 2.72
CA GLU A 104 4.11 29.88 1.30
C GLU A 104 5.61 30.00 1.04
N LYS A 105 6.29 30.96 1.68
CA LYS A 105 7.74 31.18 1.54
C LYS A 105 8.61 29.99 1.96
N ASN A 106 8.07 29.09 2.79
CA ASN A 106 8.77 27.91 3.29
C ASN A 106 8.47 26.68 2.42
N ILE A 107 7.58 26.76 1.43
CA ILE A 107 7.07 25.61 0.69
C ILE A 107 7.72 25.57 -0.69
N ILE A 108 8.31 24.44 -1.03
CA ILE A 108 8.88 24.18 -2.35
C ILE A 108 7.84 23.50 -3.24
N GLN A 109 7.12 22.52 -2.68
CA GLN A 109 6.14 21.75 -3.43
C GLN A 109 4.99 21.21 -2.57
N VAL A 110 3.90 20.89 -3.25
CA VAL A 110 2.73 20.18 -2.71
C VAL A 110 2.54 18.89 -3.50
N ILE A 111 2.62 17.76 -2.80
CA ILE A 111 2.51 16.41 -3.35
C ILE A 111 1.14 15.85 -2.97
N THR A 112 0.36 15.38 -3.95
CA THR A 112 -0.95 14.76 -3.70
C THR A 112 -1.11 13.48 -4.51
N ASP A 113 -2.21 12.76 -4.36
CA ASP A 113 -2.54 11.68 -5.28
C ASP A 113 -2.67 12.18 -6.75
N ASN A 114 -2.74 11.23 -7.68
CA ASN A 114 -2.81 11.47 -9.12
C ASN A 114 -4.26 11.38 -9.67
N VAL A 115 -5.26 11.43 -8.79
CA VAL A 115 -6.68 11.39 -9.14
C VAL A 115 -7.08 12.73 -9.78
N SER A 116 -8.07 12.70 -10.68
CA SER A 116 -8.48 13.85 -11.48
C SER A 116 -8.81 15.10 -10.66
N ALA A 117 -9.46 14.94 -9.50
CA ALA A 117 -9.82 16.05 -8.63
C ALA A 117 -8.57 16.75 -8.04
N TYR A 118 -7.59 15.97 -7.56
CA TYR A 118 -6.32 16.50 -7.07
C TYR A 118 -5.46 17.12 -8.16
N LYS A 119 -5.45 16.54 -9.37
CA LYS A 119 -4.78 17.18 -10.53
C LYS A 119 -5.31 18.57 -10.81
N THR A 120 -6.63 18.72 -10.82
CA THR A 120 -7.27 20.02 -11.06
C THR A 120 -6.99 20.98 -9.90
N ALA A 121 -7.14 20.53 -8.66
CA ALA A 121 -6.83 21.34 -7.48
C ALA A 121 -5.37 21.81 -7.43
N GLY A 122 -4.43 20.92 -7.74
CA GLY A 122 -3.00 21.22 -7.82
C GLY A 122 -2.64 22.23 -8.91
N ARG A 123 -3.31 22.17 -10.06
CA ARG A 123 -3.16 23.20 -11.11
C ARG A 123 -3.69 24.56 -10.65
N MET A 124 -4.88 24.60 -10.05
CA MET A 124 -5.43 25.83 -9.47
C MET A 124 -4.49 26.42 -8.40
N LEU A 125 -3.84 25.55 -7.61
CA LEU A 125 -2.86 25.97 -6.61
C LEU A 125 -1.64 26.64 -7.25
N MET A 126 -1.04 26.04 -8.27
CA MET A 126 0.08 26.65 -9.02
C MET A 126 -0.34 27.93 -9.78
N GLU A 127 -1.60 28.04 -10.16
CA GLU A 127 -2.13 29.27 -10.75
C GLU A 127 -2.18 30.42 -9.73
N LYS A 128 -2.63 30.16 -8.50
CA LYS A 128 -2.68 31.15 -7.41
C LYS A 128 -1.29 31.43 -6.81
N LYS A 129 -0.48 30.40 -6.61
CA LYS A 129 0.76 30.41 -5.81
C LYS A 129 1.97 30.17 -6.72
N LYS A 130 2.54 31.25 -7.27
CA LYS A 130 3.56 31.18 -8.34
C LYS A 130 4.93 30.67 -7.90
N ASN A 131 5.19 30.64 -6.59
CA ASN A 131 6.50 30.27 -6.03
C ASN A 131 6.56 28.81 -5.54
N LEU A 132 5.50 28.02 -5.75
CA LEU A 132 5.48 26.60 -5.40
C LEU A 132 5.03 25.75 -6.58
N TYR A 133 5.37 24.47 -6.54
CA TYR A 133 4.97 23.48 -7.53
C TYR A 133 4.01 22.46 -6.94
N TRP A 134 3.05 22.02 -7.74
CA TRP A 134 2.28 20.81 -7.44
C TRP A 134 2.86 19.63 -8.22
N THR A 135 3.05 18.50 -7.55
CA THR A 135 3.53 17.26 -8.16
C THR A 135 2.63 16.08 -7.78
N PRO A 136 2.33 15.17 -8.72
CA PRO A 136 1.62 13.95 -8.38
C PRO A 136 2.52 13.00 -7.61
N CYS A 137 1.96 12.25 -6.68
CA CYS A 137 2.64 11.26 -5.88
C CYS A 137 3.33 10.23 -6.78
N ALA A 138 4.67 10.15 -6.69
CA ALA A 138 5.48 9.25 -7.50
C ALA A 138 5.08 7.78 -7.28
N ALA A 139 4.81 7.39 -6.03
CA ALA A 139 4.40 6.03 -5.72
C ALA A 139 3.09 5.66 -6.42
N HIS A 140 2.10 6.55 -6.37
CA HIS A 140 0.83 6.32 -7.04
C HIS A 140 0.99 6.34 -8.58
N CYS A 141 1.86 7.19 -9.13
CA CYS A 141 2.19 7.15 -10.56
C CYS A 141 2.78 5.81 -10.99
N ILE A 142 3.71 5.23 -10.20
CA ILE A 142 4.29 3.91 -10.49
C ILE A 142 3.22 2.81 -10.37
N GLU A 143 2.32 2.88 -9.38
CA GLU A 143 1.20 1.96 -9.27
C GLU A 143 0.31 1.98 -10.53
N LEU A 144 0.05 3.16 -11.11
CA LEU A 144 -0.70 3.31 -12.36
C LEU A 144 0.08 2.77 -13.57
N MET A 145 1.40 2.94 -13.61
CA MET A 145 2.22 2.31 -14.67
C MET A 145 2.14 0.78 -14.58
N LEU A 146 2.23 0.23 -13.37
CA LEU A 146 2.06 -1.21 -13.13
C LEU A 146 0.67 -1.68 -13.55
N GLU A 147 -0.38 -0.91 -13.26
CA GLU A 147 -1.74 -1.18 -13.72
C GLU A 147 -1.81 -1.38 -15.23
N ASP A 148 -1.26 -0.42 -15.99
CA ASP A 148 -1.31 -0.45 -17.45
C ASP A 148 -0.48 -1.62 -18.02
N ILE A 149 0.68 -1.93 -17.41
CA ILE A 149 1.48 -3.11 -17.76
C ILE A 149 0.67 -4.39 -17.54
N PHE A 150 -0.03 -4.52 -16.40
CA PHE A 150 -0.83 -5.71 -16.11
C PHE A 150 -2.07 -5.85 -17.00
N LYS A 151 -2.58 -4.76 -17.58
CA LYS A 151 -3.66 -4.76 -18.58
C LYS A 151 -3.23 -5.24 -19.96
N LEU A 152 -1.93 -5.33 -20.25
CA LEU A 152 -1.46 -5.86 -21.53
C LEU A 152 -1.99 -7.31 -21.74
N PRO A 153 -2.38 -7.71 -22.98
CA PRO A 153 -3.04 -8.99 -23.21
C PRO A 153 -2.27 -10.21 -22.69
N PHE A 154 -0.95 -10.21 -22.87
CA PHE A 154 -0.07 -11.25 -22.35
C PHE A 154 -0.12 -11.31 -20.81
N HIS A 155 0.08 -10.17 -20.14
CA HIS A 155 0.09 -10.07 -18.68
C HIS A 155 -1.27 -10.48 -18.10
N THR A 156 -2.37 -10.02 -18.70
CA THR A 156 -3.74 -10.36 -18.31
C THR A 156 -3.99 -11.88 -18.36
N SER A 157 -3.48 -12.55 -19.39
CA SER A 157 -3.60 -14.01 -19.54
C SER A 157 -2.88 -14.76 -18.41
N VAL A 158 -1.64 -14.37 -18.08
CA VAL A 158 -0.87 -14.99 -17.00
C VAL A 158 -1.49 -14.66 -15.63
N PHE A 159 -1.92 -13.42 -15.42
CA PHE A 159 -2.58 -12.98 -14.19
C PHE A 159 -3.89 -13.72 -13.93
N THR A 160 -4.69 -13.96 -14.97
CA THR A 160 -5.93 -14.74 -14.85
C THR A 160 -5.64 -16.19 -14.45
N LYS A 161 -4.58 -16.80 -14.98
CA LYS A 161 -4.13 -18.15 -14.55
C LYS A 161 -3.66 -18.15 -13.09
N ALA A 162 -2.87 -17.16 -12.68
CA ALA A 162 -2.43 -17.03 -11.29
C ALA A 162 -3.61 -16.85 -10.32
N LYS A 163 -4.56 -15.97 -10.66
CA LYS A 163 -5.83 -15.81 -9.90
C LYS A 163 -6.59 -17.11 -9.78
N LYS A 164 -6.69 -17.92 -10.85
CA LYS A 164 -7.34 -19.24 -10.80
C LYS A 164 -6.66 -20.18 -9.82
N ILE A 165 -5.32 -20.22 -9.78
CA ILE A 165 -4.57 -21.04 -8.82
C ILE A 165 -4.85 -20.57 -7.39
N ILE A 166 -4.70 -19.27 -7.11
CA ILE A 166 -4.87 -18.73 -5.76
C ILE A 166 -6.32 -18.89 -5.27
N ASN A 167 -7.31 -18.55 -6.10
CA ASN A 167 -8.71 -18.70 -5.74
C ASN A 167 -9.08 -20.16 -5.50
N PHE A 168 -8.48 -21.11 -6.24
CA PHE A 168 -8.69 -22.54 -5.98
C PHE A 168 -8.09 -22.97 -4.64
N ILE A 169 -6.86 -22.56 -4.35
CA ILE A 169 -6.18 -22.91 -3.09
C ILE A 169 -6.97 -22.36 -1.90
N TYR A 170 -7.31 -21.07 -1.92
CA TYR A 170 -8.00 -20.42 -0.81
C TYR A 170 -9.51 -20.69 -0.77
N GLY A 171 -10.11 -21.12 -1.89
CA GLY A 171 -11.52 -21.46 -1.96
C GLY A 171 -11.87 -22.81 -1.31
N TYR A 172 -10.87 -23.65 -1.02
CA TYR A 172 -11.09 -24.96 -0.41
C TYR A 172 -10.17 -25.16 0.80
N ALA A 173 -10.76 -25.20 2.00
CA ALA A 173 -10.03 -25.33 3.26
C ALA A 173 -9.05 -26.51 3.28
N TRP A 174 -9.43 -27.66 2.71
CA TRP A 174 -8.54 -28.82 2.61
C TRP A 174 -7.35 -28.57 1.69
N VAL A 175 -7.55 -27.93 0.53
CA VAL A 175 -6.48 -27.62 -0.42
C VAL A 175 -5.50 -26.63 0.21
N LEU A 176 -6.02 -25.57 0.85
CA LEU A 176 -5.22 -24.61 1.60
C LEU A 176 -4.38 -25.29 2.69
N ALA A 177 -5.00 -26.15 3.50
CA ALA A 177 -4.32 -26.87 4.56
C ALA A 177 -3.23 -27.80 4.01
N MET A 178 -3.42 -28.39 2.83
CA MET A 178 -2.38 -29.18 2.19
C MET A 178 -1.26 -28.30 1.66
N VAL A 179 -1.56 -27.25 0.89
CA VAL A 179 -0.54 -26.35 0.34
C VAL A 179 0.36 -25.80 1.45
N ARG A 180 -0.22 -25.34 2.58
CA ARG A 180 0.54 -24.88 3.76
C ARG A 180 1.51 -25.92 4.32
N LYS A 181 1.18 -27.22 4.23
CA LYS A 181 2.09 -28.30 4.67
C LYS A 181 3.27 -28.48 3.74
N PHE A 182 3.13 -28.14 2.46
CA PHE A 182 4.23 -28.20 1.49
C PHE A 182 5.06 -26.90 1.52
N THR A 183 4.40 -25.74 1.63
CA THR A 183 5.05 -24.41 1.57
C THR A 183 5.57 -23.91 2.91
N GLY A 184 5.17 -24.50 4.03
CA GLY A 184 5.51 -24.02 5.38
C GLY A 184 4.81 -22.71 5.78
N GLY A 185 3.90 -22.19 4.95
CA GLY A 185 3.26 -20.90 5.16
C GLY A 185 2.16 -20.60 4.13
N ASP A 186 1.61 -19.39 4.21
CA ASP A 186 0.59 -18.90 3.26
C ASP A 186 1.21 -18.30 2.00
N LEU A 187 0.45 -18.34 0.90
CA LEU A 187 0.76 -17.57 -0.30
C LEU A 187 0.24 -16.14 -0.15
N VAL A 188 0.92 -15.19 -0.75
CA VAL A 188 0.43 -13.80 -0.80
C VAL A 188 -0.80 -13.73 -1.72
N LYS A 189 -1.91 -13.23 -1.19
CA LYS A 189 -3.11 -12.96 -1.98
C LYS A 189 -3.01 -11.61 -2.69
N PRO A 190 -3.57 -11.46 -3.90
CA PRO A 190 -3.76 -10.15 -4.49
C PRO A 190 -4.69 -9.32 -3.59
N ALA A 191 -4.22 -8.18 -3.08
CA ALA A 191 -5.10 -7.18 -2.50
C ALA A 191 -5.84 -6.45 -3.62
N VAL A 192 -7.07 -6.03 -3.31
CA VAL A 192 -7.97 -5.38 -4.28
C VAL A 192 -7.42 -4.03 -4.75
N THR A 193 -6.62 -3.35 -3.93
CA THR A 193 -6.35 -1.91 -4.08
C THR A 193 -4.94 -1.53 -4.53
N ARG A 194 -4.02 -2.47 -4.75
CA ARG A 194 -2.63 -2.12 -5.17
C ARG A 194 -2.02 -3.14 -6.13
N PHE A 195 -1.56 -2.68 -7.29
CA PHE A 195 -0.89 -3.52 -8.31
C PHE A 195 0.46 -4.07 -7.85
N VAL A 196 1.10 -3.43 -6.87
CA VAL A 196 2.25 -4.01 -6.14
C VAL A 196 1.87 -5.36 -5.53
N THR A 197 0.63 -5.52 -5.07
CA THR A 197 0.18 -6.80 -4.51
C THR A 197 0.04 -7.88 -5.57
N ALA A 198 -0.22 -7.52 -6.84
CA ALA A 198 -0.17 -8.47 -7.94
C ALA A 198 1.27 -8.97 -8.15
N PHE A 199 2.27 -8.08 -8.11
CA PHE A 199 3.68 -8.47 -8.13
C PHE A 199 4.05 -9.40 -6.96
N LEU A 200 3.72 -9.03 -5.72
CA LEU A 200 4.00 -9.84 -4.54
C LEU A 200 3.30 -11.21 -4.61
N THR A 201 2.10 -11.26 -5.18
CA THR A 201 1.40 -12.52 -5.45
C THR A 201 2.19 -13.40 -6.42
N PHE A 202 2.66 -12.85 -7.53
CA PHE A 202 3.47 -13.61 -8.49
C PHE A 202 4.78 -14.08 -7.88
N GLN A 203 5.43 -13.23 -7.08
CA GLN A 203 6.67 -13.57 -6.42
C GLN A 203 6.46 -14.71 -5.42
N SER A 204 5.41 -14.65 -4.61
CA SER A 204 5.02 -15.73 -3.68
C SER A 204 4.68 -17.01 -4.41
N LEU A 205 3.91 -16.94 -5.51
CA LEU A 205 3.52 -18.10 -6.29
C LEU A 205 4.72 -18.76 -6.98
N PHE A 206 5.64 -17.96 -7.50
CA PHE A 206 6.88 -18.44 -8.13
C PHE A 206 7.84 -19.03 -7.11
N GLY A 207 7.98 -18.39 -5.94
CA GLY A 207 8.81 -18.90 -4.85
C GLY A 207 8.30 -20.23 -4.29
N ALA A 208 6.99 -20.49 -4.36
CA ALA A 208 6.36 -21.74 -3.95
C ALA A 208 6.18 -22.76 -5.09
N ARG A 209 6.86 -22.57 -6.22
CA ARG A 209 6.64 -23.38 -7.42
C ARG A 209 6.90 -24.86 -7.17
N ASP A 210 8.05 -25.21 -6.61
CA ASP A 210 8.47 -26.60 -6.45
C ASP A 210 7.58 -27.34 -5.43
N GLU A 211 7.14 -26.64 -4.40
CA GLU A 211 6.19 -27.11 -3.40
C GLU A 211 4.80 -27.34 -4.01
N LEU A 212 4.35 -26.43 -4.88
CA LEU A 212 3.09 -26.60 -5.60
C LEU A 212 3.17 -27.77 -6.59
N GLU A 213 4.26 -27.90 -7.34
CA GLU A 213 4.48 -29.03 -8.24
C GLU A 213 4.49 -30.37 -7.46
N SER A 214 5.16 -30.39 -6.30
CA SER A 214 5.19 -31.53 -5.37
C SER A 214 3.79 -31.87 -4.83
N PHE A 215 3.01 -30.85 -4.43
CA PHE A 215 1.63 -31.06 -3.97
C PHE A 215 0.76 -31.69 -5.06
N PHE A 216 0.77 -31.14 -6.28
CA PHE A 216 -0.08 -31.61 -7.39
C PHE A 216 0.36 -32.96 -8.01
N THR A 217 1.55 -33.45 -7.66
CA THR A 217 2.04 -34.79 -8.02
C THR A 217 1.91 -35.80 -6.89
N SER A 218 1.69 -35.34 -5.65
CA SER A 218 1.58 -36.17 -4.46
C SER A 218 0.44 -37.20 -4.52
N ARG A 219 0.61 -38.31 -3.80
CA ARG A 219 -0.45 -39.32 -3.62
C ARG A 219 -1.69 -38.71 -2.96
N LYS A 220 -1.50 -37.84 -1.97
CA LYS A 220 -2.58 -37.14 -1.26
C LYS A 220 -3.46 -36.34 -2.21
N TRP A 221 -2.87 -35.63 -3.17
CA TRP A 221 -3.64 -34.95 -4.22
C TRP A 221 -4.36 -35.96 -5.11
N LYS A 222 -3.66 -36.97 -5.64
CA LYS A 222 -4.24 -37.97 -6.57
C LYS A 222 -5.44 -38.72 -6.00
N THR A 223 -5.46 -38.99 -4.70
CA THR A 223 -6.57 -39.67 -4.01
C THR A 223 -7.65 -38.71 -3.50
N SER A 224 -7.48 -37.40 -3.67
CA SER A 224 -8.46 -36.41 -3.20
C SER A 224 -9.65 -36.28 -4.15
N SER A 225 -10.81 -35.96 -3.61
CA SER A 225 -12.00 -35.61 -4.40
C SER A 225 -11.82 -34.33 -5.23
N TYR A 226 -10.80 -33.50 -4.93
CA TYR A 226 -10.49 -32.29 -5.68
C TYR A 226 -9.74 -32.57 -6.99
N ALA A 227 -9.03 -33.69 -7.09
CA ALA A 227 -8.30 -34.06 -8.30
C ALA A 227 -9.22 -34.49 -9.46
N SER A 228 -10.43 -34.98 -9.16
CA SER A 228 -11.43 -35.34 -10.17
C SER A 228 -12.24 -34.12 -10.66
N ARG A 229 -12.31 -33.03 -9.87
CA ARG A 229 -13.04 -31.79 -10.23
C ARG A 229 -12.43 -31.10 -11.44
N SER A 230 -13.28 -30.53 -12.30
CA SER A 230 -12.87 -29.77 -13.48
C SER A 230 -11.89 -28.63 -13.15
N LEU A 231 -12.20 -27.85 -12.10
CA LEU A 231 -11.36 -26.76 -11.64
C LEU A 231 -9.99 -27.26 -11.13
N GLY A 232 -9.97 -28.35 -10.35
CA GLY A 232 -8.73 -28.96 -9.85
C GLY A 232 -7.85 -29.50 -10.97
N LYS A 233 -8.44 -30.16 -11.99
CA LYS A 233 -7.74 -30.59 -13.20
C LYS A 233 -7.16 -29.41 -13.98
N ASN A 234 -7.92 -28.32 -14.11
CA ASN A 234 -7.48 -27.11 -14.79
C ASN A 234 -6.27 -26.48 -14.08
N VAL A 235 -6.38 -26.22 -12.78
CA VAL A 235 -5.30 -25.64 -11.96
C VAL A 235 -4.05 -26.51 -12.00
N ARG A 236 -4.20 -27.83 -11.84
CA ARG A 236 -3.10 -28.78 -11.97
C ARG A 236 -2.42 -28.69 -13.33
N ASN A 237 -3.19 -28.57 -14.42
CA ASN A 237 -2.63 -28.43 -15.76
C ASN A 237 -1.90 -27.10 -15.93
N ILE A 238 -2.38 -26.01 -15.34
CA ILE A 238 -1.67 -24.73 -15.33
C ILE A 238 -0.30 -24.90 -14.66
N VAL A 239 -0.27 -25.49 -13.46
CA VAL A 239 0.97 -25.65 -12.67
C VAL A 239 1.96 -26.63 -13.31
N LEU A 240 1.50 -27.80 -13.76
CA LEU A 240 2.40 -28.88 -14.18
C LEU A 240 2.65 -28.96 -15.69
N LYS A 241 1.72 -28.47 -16.52
CA LYS A 241 1.74 -28.74 -17.97
C LYS A 241 1.80 -27.48 -18.82
N SER A 242 1.49 -26.31 -18.28
CA SER A 242 1.47 -25.09 -19.08
C SER A 242 2.89 -24.66 -19.43
N LYS A 243 3.24 -24.78 -20.71
CA LYS A 243 4.54 -24.31 -21.23
C LYS A 243 4.71 -22.80 -21.16
N SER A 244 3.62 -22.03 -21.01
CA SER A 244 3.65 -20.56 -21.02
C SER A 244 3.43 -19.92 -19.65
N PHE A 245 2.92 -20.64 -18.67
CA PHE A 245 2.55 -20.04 -17.39
C PHE A 245 3.78 -19.59 -16.58
N TRP A 246 4.66 -20.52 -16.19
CA TRP A 246 5.84 -20.17 -15.39
C TRP A 246 6.82 -19.25 -16.12
N PRO A 247 7.15 -19.45 -17.41
CA PRO A 247 7.94 -18.47 -18.16
C PRO A 247 7.28 -17.10 -18.20
N GLY A 248 5.93 -17.05 -18.32
CA GLY A 248 5.19 -15.80 -18.24
C GLY A 248 5.27 -15.13 -16.87
N VAL A 249 5.21 -15.90 -15.77
CA VAL A 249 5.41 -15.37 -14.41
C VAL A 249 6.80 -14.77 -14.25
N VAL A 250 7.85 -15.47 -14.70
CA VAL A 250 9.23 -14.97 -14.66
C VAL A 250 9.38 -13.69 -15.48
N TYR A 251 8.83 -13.66 -16.70
CA TYR A 251 8.85 -12.48 -17.55
C TYR A 251 8.19 -11.29 -16.86
N MET A 252 7.00 -11.46 -16.28
CA MET A 252 6.30 -10.38 -15.59
C MET A 252 7.08 -9.87 -14.37
N LEU A 253 7.65 -10.79 -13.58
CA LEU A 253 8.48 -10.41 -12.43
C LEU A 253 9.69 -9.58 -12.90
N ASN A 254 10.38 -10.01 -13.94
CA ASN A 254 11.53 -9.25 -14.46
C ASN A 254 11.14 -7.90 -15.06
N ALA A 255 10.00 -7.83 -15.76
CA ALA A 255 9.52 -6.60 -16.38
C ALA A 255 9.06 -5.54 -15.36
N THR A 256 8.49 -5.98 -14.23
CA THR A 256 7.90 -5.07 -13.23
C THR A 256 8.77 -4.84 -12.01
N LYS A 257 9.75 -5.71 -11.73
CA LYS A 257 10.68 -5.59 -10.59
C LYS A 257 11.39 -4.23 -10.50
N PRO A 258 11.92 -3.64 -11.59
CA PRO A 258 12.56 -2.33 -11.51
C PRO A 258 11.64 -1.23 -10.98
N LEU A 259 10.35 -1.28 -11.34
CA LEU A 259 9.34 -0.33 -10.87
C LEU A 259 8.99 -0.56 -9.41
N VAL A 260 8.88 -1.83 -8.99
CA VAL A 260 8.53 -2.18 -7.61
C VAL A 260 9.66 -1.86 -6.62
N ILE A 261 10.93 -1.92 -7.04
CA ILE A 261 12.08 -1.56 -6.16
C ILE A 261 12.09 -0.07 -5.79
N VAL A 262 11.46 0.78 -6.60
CA VAL A 262 11.38 2.23 -6.36
C VAL A 262 10.27 2.58 -5.35
N LEU A 263 9.34 1.68 -5.12
CA LEU A 263 8.23 1.82 -4.17
C LEU A 263 8.62 1.37 -2.76
#